data_AF-A0A356G492-F1
#
_entry.id   AF-A0A356G492-F1
#
_cell.length_a   1.000
_cell.length_b   1.000
_cell.length_c   1.000
_cell.angle_alpha   90.00
_cell.angle_beta   90.00
_cell.angle_gamma   90.00
#
_symmetry.space_group_name_H-M   'P 1'
#
loop_
_entity.id
_entity.type
_entity.pdbx_description
1 polymer ?
#
loop_
_entity_poly.entity_id
_entity_poly.type
_entity_poly.pdbx_seq_one_letter_code
_entity_poly.pdbx_strand_id
1 'polypeptide(L)' 'AGLDGVRVWPSAANFVLVRVPHAAEVRRRLRDEHSVLVRDFSSAPGLDDCLRVTVGTREENDALLDALAAIRGERPSVSS' A
#
# COMPACT_ATOMS: atom_id res chain seq x y z
N ALA A 1 -5.35 5.58 -14.58
CA ALA A 1 -6.28 5.81 -13.45
C ALA A 1 -5.43 6.08 -12.21
N GLY A 2 -5.55 7.25 -11.59
CA GLY A 2 -4.88 7.54 -10.32
C GLY A 2 -5.64 6.85 -9.19
N LEU A 3 -4.92 6.23 -8.26
CA LEU A 3 -5.52 5.60 -7.09
C LEU A 3 -6.00 6.72 -6.13
N ASP A 4 -7.30 7.01 -6.09
CA ASP A 4 -7.86 8.05 -5.21
C ASP A 4 -7.53 7.78 -3.74
N GLY A 5 -6.98 8.80 -3.06
CA GLY A 5 -6.53 8.73 -1.67
C GLY A 5 -5.15 8.09 -1.48
N VAL A 6 -4.51 7.62 -2.55
CA VAL A 6 -3.17 7.04 -2.51
C VAL A 6 -2.17 8.05 -3.06
N ARG A 7 -1.25 8.50 -2.20
CA ARG A 7 -0.14 9.35 -2.64
C ARG A 7 1.08 8.48 -2.87
N VAL A 8 1.50 8.40 -4.12
CA VAL A 8 2.73 7.72 -4.53
C VAL A 8 3.81 8.78 -4.75
N TRP A 9 4.98 8.60 -4.13
CA TRP A 9 6.14 9.45 -4.40
C TRP A 9 7.03 8.83 -5.47
N PRO A 10 7.56 9.64 -6.42
CA PRO A 10 8.54 9.14 -7.38
C PRO A 10 9.78 8.67 -6.62
N SER A 11 10.33 7.54 -7.06
CA SER A 11 11.53 6.96 -6.45
C SER A 11 12.63 6.74 -7.49
N ALA A 12 13.86 6.97 -7.06
CA ALA A 12 15.08 6.67 -7.82
C ALA A 12 15.76 5.37 -7.32
N ALA A 13 15.07 4.58 -6.50
CA ALA A 13 15.57 3.34 -5.89
C ALA A 13 14.64 2.15 -6.19
N ASN A 14 15.02 0.96 -5.73
CA ASN A 14 14.23 -0.27 -5.82
C ASN A 14 13.06 -0.31 -4.82
N PHE A 15 12.52 0.84 -4.40
CA PHE A 15 11.36 0.91 -3.53
C PHE A 15 10.54 2.15 -3.83
N VAL A 16 9.24 2.11 -3.61
CA VAL A 16 8.32 3.24 -3.75
C VAL A 16 7.69 3.53 -2.39
N LEU A 17 7.60 4.81 -2.04
CA LEU A 17 6.85 5.24 -0.87
C LEU A 17 5.41 5.53 -1.29
N VAL A 18 4.47 4.96 -0.55
CA VAL A 18 3.04 5.05 -0.81
C VAL A 18 2.34 5.44 0.48
N ARG A 19 1.59 6.53 0.48
CA ARG A 19 0.68 6.88 1.57
C ARG A 19 -0.72 6.38 1.22
N VAL A 20 -1.30 5.61 2.12
CA VAL A 20 -2.65 5.04 2.01
C VAL A 20 -3.38 5.27 3.33
N PRO A 21 -4.67 5.62 3.33
CA PRO A 21 -5.44 5.70 4.57
C PRO A 21 -5.44 4.34 5.27
N HIS A 22 -5.29 4.34 6.60
CA HIS A 22 -5.25 3.13 7.43
C HIS A 22 -4.10 2.19 7.05
N ALA A 23 -2.90 2.73 6.85
CA ALA A 23 -1.74 1.97 6.37
C ALA A 23 -1.41 0.71 7.18
N ALA A 24 -1.59 0.75 8.50
CA ALA A 24 -1.38 -0.40 9.36
C ALA A 24 -2.32 -1.57 9.03
N GLU A 25 -3.59 -1.27 8.73
CA GLU A 25 -4.58 -2.26 8.32
C GLU A 25 -4.29 -2.78 6.92
N VAL A 26 -4.05 -1.88 5.95
CA VAL A 26 -3.69 -2.28 4.58
C VAL A 26 -2.46 -3.19 4.59
N ARG A 27 -1.43 -2.85 5.36
CA ARG A 27 -0.22 -3.68 5.52
C ARG A 27 -0.55 -5.06 6.09
N ARG A 28 -1.43 -5.15 7.10
CA ARG A 28 -1.84 -6.42 7.70
C ARG A 28 -2.53 -7.29 6.64
N ARG A 29 -3.49 -6.72 5.92
CA ARG A 29 -4.22 -7.42 4.85
C ARG A 29 -3.31 -7.86 3.70
N LEU A 30 -2.42 -6.98 3.24
CA LEU A 30 -1.42 -7.32 2.22
C LEU A 30 -0.58 -8.53 2.63
N ARG A 31 -0.15 -8.59 3.89
CA ARG A 31 0.60 -9.73 4.44
C ARG A 31 -0.27 -10.98 4.52
N ASP A 32 -1.40 -10.89 5.19
CA ASP A 32 -2.16 -12.06 5.64
C ASP A 32 -3.01 -12.67 4.50
N GLU A 33 -3.53 -11.83 3.60
CA GLU A 33 -4.43 -12.26 2.51
C GLU A 33 -3.69 -12.45 1.18
N HIS A 34 -2.65 -11.65 0.93
CA HIS A 34 -1.96 -11.63 -0.37
C HIS A 34 -0.48 -12.05 -0.30
N SER A 35 0.05 -12.37 0.89
CA SER A 35 1.48 -12.70 1.09
C SER A 35 2.45 -11.61 0.61
N VAL A 36 1.98 -10.36 0.52
CA VAL A 36 2.77 -9.20 0.09
C VAL A 36 3.36 -8.50 1.32
N LEU A 37 4.69 -8.52 1.42
CA LEU A 37 5.42 -7.91 2.53
C LEU A 37 5.83 -6.47 2.20
N VAL A 38 5.15 -5.51 2.85
CA VAL A 38 5.52 -4.09 2.82
C VAL A 38 6.10 -3.62 4.15
N ARG A 39 6.98 -2.62 4.10
CA ARG A 39 7.59 -2.03 5.30
C ARG A 39 6.71 -0.87 5.78
N ASP A 40 6.34 -0.90 7.04
CA ASP A 40 5.63 0.21 7.66
C ASP A 40 6.61 1.35 7.98
N PHE A 41 6.26 2.57 7.58
CA PHE A 41 6.93 3.81 7.97
C PHE A 41 6.00 4.75 8.73
N SER A 42 4.79 4.30 9.08
CA SER A 42 3.78 5.09 9.79
C SER A 42 4.23 5.54 11.18
N SER A 43 5.21 4.84 11.78
CA SER A 43 5.79 5.20 13.07
C SER A 43 6.82 6.33 13.02
N ALA A 44 7.23 6.79 11.83
CA ALA A 44 8.20 7.87 11.69
C ALA A 44 7.51 9.25 11.64
N PRO A 45 8.06 10.29 12.31
CA PRO A 45 7.43 11.61 12.34
C PRO A 45 7.21 12.20 10.93
N GLY A 46 5.96 12.56 10.61
CA GLY A 46 5.58 13.13 9.32
C GLY A 46 5.38 12.10 8.20
N LEU A 47 5.56 10.81 8.48
CA LEU A 47 5.30 9.70 7.58
C LEU A 47 4.07 8.90 8.00
N ASP A 48 3.13 9.54 8.70
CA ASP A 48 1.85 8.95 9.05
C ASP A 48 1.21 8.34 7.80
N ASP A 49 0.67 7.13 7.96
CA ASP A 49 0.02 6.37 6.89
C ASP A 49 0.92 6.05 5.67
N CYS A 50 2.25 6.07 5.83
CA CYS A 50 3.19 5.71 4.76
C CYS A 50 3.66 4.26 4.85
N LEU A 51 3.60 3.56 3.72
CA LEU A 51 4.15 2.25 3.47
C LEU A 51 5.28 2.35 2.44
N ARG A 52 6.38 1.64 2.69
CA ARG A 52 7.45 1.46 1.71
C ARG A 52 7.32 0.09 1.07
N VAL A 53 7.08 0.11 -0.23
CA VAL A 53 6.97 -1.06 -1.10
C VAL A 53 8.32 -1.25 -1.80
N THR A 54 8.90 -2.44 -1.77
CA THR A 54 10.07 -2.75 -2.61
C THR A 54 9.59 -3.08 -4.02
N VAL A 55 10.18 -2.45 -5.04
CA VAL A 55 9.92 -2.79 -6.45
C VAL A 55 10.62 -4.10 -6.75
N GLY A 56 9.82 -5.12 -7.04
CA GLY A 56 10.27 -6.45 -7.39
C GLY A 56 10.24 -6.68 -8.90
N THR A 57 9.99 -7.93 -9.30
CA THR A 57 9.68 -8.28 -10.69
C THR A 57 8.35 -7.66 -11.12
N ARG A 58 8.06 -7.68 -12.42
CA ARG A 58 6.79 -7.18 -12.95
C ARG A 58 5.60 -7.90 -12.30
N GLU A 59 5.72 -9.21 -12.14
CA GLU A 59 4.68 -10.08 -11.57
C GLU A 59 4.44 -9.75 -10.09
N GLU A 60 5.50 -9.49 -9.31
CA GLU A 60 5.38 -9.06 -7.91
C GLU A 60 4.69 -7.69 -7.80
N ASN A 61 5.02 -6.78 -8.72
CA ASN A 61 4.40 -5.45 -8.76
C ASN A 61 2.92 -5.53 -9.19
N ASP A 62 2.59 -6.37 -10.16
CA ASP A 62 1.21 -6.57 -10.62
C ASP A 62 0.37 -7.20 -9.48
N ALA A 63 0.90 -8.21 -8.78
CA ALA A 63 0.24 -8.81 -7.62
C ALA A 63 -0.02 -7.81 -6.49
N LEU A 64 0.93 -6.90 -6.22
CA LEU A 64 0.73 -5.81 -5.27
C LEU A 64 -0.39 -4.87 -5.72
N LEU A 65 -0.41 -4.47 -6.99
CA LEU A 65 -1.43 -3.56 -7.52
C LEU A 65 -2.83 -4.19 -7.44
N ASP A 66 -2.94 -5.47 -7.78
CA ASP A 66 -4.19 -6.23 -7.68
C ASP A 66 -4.64 -6.37 -6.22
N ALA A 67 -3.71 -6.67 -5.29
CA ALA A 67 -4.02 -6.75 -3.86
C ALA A 67 -4.49 -5.39 -3.30
N LEU A 68 -3.82 -4.30 -3.66
CA LEU A 68 -4.24 -2.94 -3.26
C LEU A 68 -5.60 -2.57 -3.86
N ALA A 69 -5.88 -2.99 -5.09
CA ALA A 69 -7.18 -2.79 -5.73
C ALA A 69 -8.28 -3.61 -5.04
N ALA A 70 -8.02 -4.86 -4.65
CA ALA A 70 -8.94 -5.71 -3.90
C ALA A 70 -9.28 -5.13 -2.52
N ILE A 71 -8.25 -4.80 -1.73
CA ILE A 71 -8.42 -4.22 -0.38
C ILE A 71 -9.23 -2.92 -0.40
N ARG A 72 -9.04 -2.07 -1.43
CA ARG A 72 -9.80 -0.83 -1.61
C ARG A 72 -11.18 -1.03 -2.21
N GLY A 73 -11.33 -1.99 -3.13
CA GLY A 73 -12.59 -2.36 -3.76
C GLY A 73 -13.58 -2.95 -2.77
N GLU A 74 -13.06 -3.64 -1.75
CA GLU A 74 -13.80 -4.14 -0.59
C GLU A 74 -14.11 -3.06 0.45
N ARG A 75 -14.28 -1.78 0.06
CA ARG A 75 -14.68 -0.68 0.97
C ARG A 75 -15.48 -1.26 2.15
N PRO A 76 -14.98 -1.23 3.40
CA PRO A 76 -15.87 -1.50 4.50
C PRO A 76 -16.95 -0.44 4.33
N SER A 77 -18.17 -0.90 4.09
CA SER A 77 -19.35 -0.08 3.99
C SER A 77 -19.58 0.56 5.35
N VAL A 78 -18.77 1.56 5.71
CA VAL A 78 -19.01 2.41 6.86
C VAL A 78 -19.85 3.55 6.33
N SER A 79 -21.15 3.26 6.27
CA SER A 79 -22.18 4.26 6.37
C SER A 79 -22.08 4.88 7.76
N SER A 80 -21.63 6.13 7.88
CA SER A 80 -22.03 7.14 8.88
C SER A 80 -21.26 8.43 8.67
#